data_AF-A0A3P7LDT0-F1
#
_entry.id   AF-A0A3P7LDT0-F1
#
_cell.length_a   1.000
_cell.length_b   1.000
_cell.length_c   1.000
_cell.angle_alpha   90.00
_cell.angle_beta   90.00
_cell.angle_gamma   90.00
#
_symmetry.space_group_name_H-M   'P 1'
#
loop_
_entity.id
_entity.type
_entity.pdbx_description
1 polymer ?
#
loop_
_entity_poly.entity_id
_entity_poly.type
_entity_poly.pdbx_seq_one_letter_code
_entity_poly.pdbx_strand_id
1 'polypeptide(L)'
;MSWYSSFYFTSRSTAWYGISGAFYTALAGALALSLMAPLVVQLKTKAPGARTFLQVIYARFGKWPHLLFCFIAFSINVTALLALLTRATTGLIQNASVTSEEIVLAVFIFVVGLGLTYGGISGIYTTTYIYVGFYLWFTLILGCSFENIYDLINCQIGPVGNYNRSFLTFRSRASALSTIEDFGMSLVYTVMDQSYWQAIFNSDPESGGFSLLAAALIWFPMPAVFGTACGLGYLALNMAYGMVQLSPDMEKMGADYGFSLDIQQVRDMYVTSLNIFYWSAVGPNA
;
A
#
# COMPACT_ATOMS: atom_id res chain seq x y z
N MET A 1 1.56 1.90 7.76
CA MET A 1 1.30 1.75 6.31
C MET A 1 2.03 2.84 5.55
N SER A 2 2.75 2.51 4.48
CA SER A 2 3.42 3.52 3.65
C SER A 2 2.44 4.20 2.68
N TRP A 3 2.79 5.40 2.23
CA TRP A 3 2.06 6.14 1.19
C TRP A 3 1.94 5.34 -0.10
N TYR A 4 3.03 4.73 -0.56
CA TYR A 4 3.05 3.91 -1.76
C TYR A 4 2.04 2.76 -1.70
N SER A 5 2.01 1.99 -0.61
CA SER A 5 1.06 0.89 -0.46
C SER A 5 -0.37 1.42 -0.47
N SER A 6 -0.63 2.54 0.20
CA SER A 6 -1.96 3.15 0.24
C SER A 6 -2.45 3.54 -1.16
N PHE A 7 -1.59 4.18 -1.96
CA PHE A 7 -1.90 4.56 -3.34
C PHE A 7 -2.12 3.35 -4.25
N TYR A 8 -1.30 2.32 -4.11
CA TYR A 8 -1.47 1.09 -4.85
C TYR A 8 -2.83 0.44 -4.51
N PHE A 9 -3.14 0.28 -3.22
CA PHE A 9 -4.37 -0.36 -2.79
C PHE A 9 -5.61 0.43 -3.20
N THR A 10 -5.61 1.76 -3.06
CA THR A 10 -6.76 2.56 -3.49
C THR A 10 -6.93 2.57 -5.02
N SER A 11 -5.84 2.63 -5.79
CA SER A 11 -5.89 2.53 -7.26
C SER A 11 -6.43 1.18 -7.72
N ARG A 12 -5.94 0.10 -7.12
CA ARG A 12 -6.43 -1.26 -7.35
C ARG A 12 -7.92 -1.35 -6.98
N SER A 13 -8.28 -0.94 -5.77
CA SER A 13 -9.67 -0.98 -5.28
C SER A 13 -10.64 -0.23 -6.20
N THR A 14 -10.22 0.90 -6.78
CA THR A 14 -11.01 1.60 -7.81
C THR A 14 -11.19 0.78 -9.08
N ALA A 15 -10.16 0.08 -9.55
CA ALA A 15 -10.27 -0.77 -10.73
C ALA A 15 -11.27 -1.93 -10.50
N TRP A 16 -11.33 -2.47 -9.28
CA TRP A 16 -12.19 -3.60 -8.93
C TRP A 16 -13.62 -3.21 -8.55
N TYR A 17 -13.79 -2.09 -7.85
CA TYR A 17 -15.07 -1.69 -7.23
C TYR A 17 -15.61 -0.34 -7.70
N GLY A 18 -14.87 0.38 -8.53
CA GLY A 18 -15.16 1.75 -8.94
C GLY A 18 -14.81 2.77 -7.85
N ILE A 19 -15.32 3.99 -7.97
CA ILE A 19 -14.96 5.12 -7.09
C ILE A 19 -15.23 4.84 -5.60
N SER A 20 -16.19 3.96 -5.30
CA SER A 20 -16.45 3.48 -3.94
C SER A 20 -15.24 2.81 -3.30
N GLY A 21 -14.45 2.07 -4.10
CA GLY A 21 -13.26 1.34 -3.68
C GLY A 21 -12.22 2.24 -3.03
N ALA A 22 -11.71 3.22 -3.77
CA ALA A 22 -10.74 4.17 -3.24
C ALA A 22 -11.28 4.96 -2.05
N PHE A 23 -12.53 5.41 -2.11
CA PHE A 23 -13.14 6.18 -1.03
C PHE A 23 -13.20 5.38 0.27
N TYR A 24 -13.75 4.17 0.25
CA TYR A 24 -13.92 3.40 1.46
C TYR A 24 -12.60 2.81 1.98
N THR A 25 -11.69 2.40 1.10
CA THR A 25 -10.34 1.95 1.49
C THR A 25 -9.56 3.08 2.16
N ALA A 26 -9.68 4.32 1.65
CA ALA A 26 -9.13 5.48 2.32
C ALA A 26 -9.84 5.74 3.66
N LEU A 27 -11.17 5.69 3.70
CA LEU A 27 -11.90 5.90 4.94
C LEU A 27 -11.46 4.93 6.04
N ALA A 28 -11.23 3.66 5.71
CA ALA A 28 -10.72 2.66 6.64
C ALA A 28 -9.38 3.06 7.28
N GLY A 29 -8.40 3.48 6.48
CA GLY A 29 -7.10 3.94 6.99
C GLY A 29 -7.21 5.19 7.87
N ALA A 30 -8.03 6.16 7.47
CA ALA A 30 -8.26 7.38 8.23
C ALA A 30 -8.95 7.11 9.58
N LEU A 31 -9.95 6.22 9.60
CA LEU A 31 -10.63 5.81 10.83
C LEU A 31 -9.70 5.03 11.77
N ALA A 32 -8.85 4.15 11.24
CA ALA A 32 -7.86 3.45 12.05
C ALA A 32 -6.88 4.43 12.73
N LEU A 33 -6.45 5.47 12.00
CA LEU A 33 -5.57 6.50 12.54
C LEU A 33 -6.26 7.41 13.57
N SER A 34 -7.54 7.76 13.35
CA SER A 34 -8.28 8.58 14.30
C SER A 34 -8.55 7.84 15.62
N LEU A 35 -8.80 6.53 15.58
CA LEU A 35 -8.95 5.69 16.79
C LEU A 35 -7.66 5.53 17.59
N MET A 36 -6.50 5.77 16.96
CA MET A 36 -5.22 5.81 17.66
C MET A 36 -5.10 7.03 18.60
N ALA A 37 -5.74 8.15 18.28
CA ALA A 37 -5.64 9.39 19.04
C ALA A 37 -6.01 9.22 20.54
N PRO A 38 -7.17 8.65 20.93
CA PRO A 38 -7.49 8.45 22.35
C PRO A 38 -6.53 7.47 23.03
N LEU A 39 -6.00 6.46 22.33
CA LEU A 39 -5.02 5.53 22.89
C LEU A 39 -3.72 6.26 23.24
N VAL A 40 -3.26 7.15 22.37
CA VAL A 40 -2.06 7.97 22.60
C VAL A 40 -2.23 8.90 23.78
N VAL A 41 -3.37 9.58 23.90
CA VAL A 41 -3.66 10.45 25.05
C VAL A 41 -3.65 9.63 26.35
N GLN A 42 -4.26 8.45 26.37
CA GLN A 42 -4.23 7.57 27.53
C GLN A 42 -2.82 7.05 27.86
N LEU A 43 -2.02 6.76 26.84
CA LEU A 43 -0.65 6.29 27.03
C LEU A 43 0.23 7.39 27.64
N LYS A 44 0.17 8.61 27.08
CA LYS A 44 0.96 9.74 27.58
C LYS A 44 0.55 10.17 28.98
N THR A 45 -0.73 10.05 29.33
CA THR A 45 -1.23 10.34 30.69
C THR A 45 -0.84 9.27 31.71
N LYS A 46 -0.85 7.98 31.35
CA LYS A 46 -0.57 6.87 32.29
C LYS A 46 0.90 6.45 32.36
N ALA A 47 1.66 6.64 31.28
CA ALA A 47 3.06 6.20 31.15
C ALA A 47 3.93 7.23 30.41
N PRO A 48 4.09 8.45 30.94
CA PRO A 48 4.82 9.53 30.27
C PRO A 48 6.31 9.24 30.03
N GLY A 49 6.90 8.30 30.78
CA GLY A 49 8.30 7.89 30.64
C GLY A 49 8.56 6.75 29.65
N ALA A 50 7.51 6.18 29.05
CA ALA A 50 7.66 5.09 28.08
C ALA A 50 8.28 5.60 26.77
N ARG A 51 9.23 4.84 26.22
CA ARG A 51 9.88 5.14 24.92
C ARG A 51 9.41 4.21 23.81
N THR A 52 8.82 3.07 24.17
CA THR A 52 8.21 2.12 23.23
C THR A 52 6.89 1.63 23.79
N PHE A 53 5.93 1.27 22.92
CA PHE A 53 4.67 0.69 23.40
C PHE A 53 4.93 -0.70 24.04
N LEU A 54 5.96 -1.41 23.57
CA LEU A 54 6.40 -2.69 24.10
C LEU A 54 6.86 -2.60 25.56
N GLN A 55 7.46 -1.48 25.99
CA GLN A 55 7.80 -1.23 27.39
C GLN A 55 6.55 -1.13 28.27
N VAL A 56 5.49 -0.49 27.76
CA VAL A 56 4.21 -0.41 28.48
C VAL A 56 3.58 -1.79 28.62
N ILE A 57 3.66 -2.62 27.58
CA ILE A 57 3.19 -4.01 27.63
C ILE A 57 3.97 -4.81 28.67
N TYR A 58 5.30 -4.68 28.71
CA TYR A 58 6.13 -5.35 29.71
C TYR A 58 5.79 -4.92 31.14
N ALA A 59 5.67 -3.60 31.37
CA ALA A 59 5.37 -3.06 32.68
C ALA A 59 3.97 -3.46 33.19
N ARG A 60 3.00 -3.63 32.28
CA ARG A 60 1.61 -3.96 32.65
C ARG A 60 1.31 -5.46 32.69
N PHE A 61 1.83 -6.23 31.74
CA PHE A 61 1.45 -7.63 31.51
C PHE A 61 2.60 -8.62 31.69
N GLY A 62 3.83 -8.15 31.93
CA GLY A 62 5.00 -8.97 32.20
C GLY A 62 5.71 -9.50 30.96
N LYS A 63 6.62 -10.46 31.18
CA LYS A 63 7.61 -10.93 30.20
C LYS A 63 7.00 -11.68 29.00
N TRP A 64 6.06 -12.58 29.24
CA TRP A 64 5.52 -13.45 28.17
C TRP A 64 4.72 -12.67 27.12
N PRO A 65 3.75 -11.80 27.50
CA PRO A 65 3.06 -10.95 26.53
C PRO A 65 4.03 -9.99 25.83
N HIS A 66 5.01 -9.44 26.54
CA HIS A 66 6.02 -8.59 25.90
C HIS A 66 6.77 -9.31 24.78
N LEU A 67 7.26 -10.53 25.00
CA LEU A 67 7.96 -11.30 23.97
C LEU A 67 7.06 -11.59 22.75
N LEU A 68 5.80 -11.94 22.98
CA LEU A 68 4.83 -12.17 21.91
C LEU A 68 4.62 -10.90 21.07
N PHE A 69 4.40 -9.75 21.71
CA PHE A 69 4.20 -8.49 21.00
C PHE A 69 5.48 -8.00 20.31
N CYS A 70 6.67 -8.28 20.86
CA CYS A 70 7.94 -8.02 20.18
C CYS A 70 8.04 -8.83 18.87
N PHE A 71 7.67 -10.11 18.90
CA PHE A 71 7.66 -10.95 17.70
C PHE A 71 6.64 -10.43 16.67
N ILE A 72 5.40 -10.14 17.08
CA ILE A 72 4.36 -9.60 16.20
C ILE A 72 4.79 -8.27 15.56
N ALA A 73 5.30 -7.33 16.36
CA ALA A 73 5.77 -6.03 15.87
C ALA A 73 6.93 -6.18 14.89
N PHE A 74 7.87 -7.10 15.16
CA PHE A 74 8.97 -7.39 14.25
C PHE A 74 8.47 -7.99 12.93
N SER A 75 7.61 -9.00 12.98
CA SER A 75 7.04 -9.64 11.80
C SER A 75 6.27 -8.65 10.93
N ILE A 76 5.47 -7.76 11.53
CA ILE A 76 4.72 -6.72 10.80
C ILE A 76 5.67 -5.74 10.08
N ASN A 77 6.75 -5.32 10.72
CA ASN A 77 7.72 -4.42 10.10
C ASN A 77 8.48 -5.09 8.95
N VAL A 78 8.85 -6.37 9.11
CA VAL A 78 9.50 -7.15 8.05
C VAL A 78 8.56 -7.38 6.86
N THR A 79 7.31 -7.77 7.10
CA THR A 79 6.34 -7.96 6.01
C THR A 79 6.02 -6.65 5.30
N ALA A 80 5.92 -5.53 6.01
CA ALA A 80 5.74 -4.22 5.41
C ALA A 80 6.92 -3.83 4.50
N LEU A 81 8.16 -4.08 4.93
CA LEU A 81 9.36 -3.85 4.13
C LEU A 81 9.38 -4.74 2.88
N LEU A 82 9.16 -6.04 3.03
CA LEU A 82 9.16 -6.98 1.91
C LEU A 82 8.07 -6.63 0.89
N ALA A 83 6.85 -6.33 1.36
CA ALA A 83 5.75 -5.95 0.48
C ALA A 83 6.05 -4.65 -0.30
N LEU A 84 6.71 -3.68 0.32
CA LEU A 84 7.15 -2.46 -0.35
C LEU A 84 8.18 -2.75 -1.45
N LEU A 85 9.19 -3.57 -1.14
CA LEU A 85 10.25 -3.94 -2.08
C LEU A 85 9.67 -4.67 -3.29
N THR A 86 8.88 -5.72 -3.07
CA THR A 86 8.29 -6.51 -4.17
C THR A 86 7.44 -5.66 -5.10
N ARG A 87 6.65 -4.73 -4.56
CA ARG A 87 5.78 -3.88 -5.39
C ARG A 87 6.59 -2.83 -6.15
N ALA A 88 7.60 -2.23 -5.51
CA ALA A 88 8.49 -1.27 -6.16
C ALA A 88 9.28 -1.91 -7.30
N THR A 89 9.84 -3.11 -7.10
CA THR A 89 10.58 -3.82 -8.14
C THR A 89 9.68 -4.25 -9.29
N THR A 90 8.47 -4.76 -9.01
CA THR A 90 7.50 -5.12 -10.05
C THR A 90 7.13 -3.93 -10.92
N GLY A 91 6.88 -2.76 -10.31
CA GLY A 91 6.57 -1.54 -11.06
C GLY A 91 7.72 -1.04 -11.93
N LEU A 92 8.97 -1.24 -11.51
CA LEU A 92 10.16 -0.88 -12.31
C LEU A 92 10.35 -1.85 -13.49
N ILE A 93 10.23 -3.15 -13.24
CA ILE A 93 10.43 -4.20 -14.25
C ILE A 93 9.39 -4.09 -15.37
N GLN A 94 8.12 -3.77 -15.04
CA GLN A 94 7.05 -3.68 -16.03
C GLN A 94 7.15 -2.45 -16.94
N ASN A 95 7.84 -1.39 -16.52
CA ASN A 95 7.87 -0.10 -17.23
C ASN A 95 9.24 0.23 -17.84
N ALA A 96 10.28 -0.53 -17.53
CA ALA A 96 11.60 -0.34 -18.12
C ALA A 96 11.73 -1.20 -19.39
N SER A 97 11.83 -0.56 -20.56
CA SER A 97 12.25 -1.21 -21.82
C SER A 97 13.72 -1.63 -21.81
N VAL A 98 14.46 -1.36 -20.73
CA VAL A 98 15.86 -1.70 -20.50
C VAL A 98 16.03 -2.07 -19.04
N THR A 99 15.90 -3.36 -18.72
CA THR A 99 16.25 -3.90 -17.40
C THR A 99 17.75 -4.18 -17.37
N SER A 100 18.56 -3.23 -16.90
CA SER A 100 19.78 -3.63 -16.21
C SER A 100 19.45 -3.76 -14.73
N GLU A 101 19.76 -4.92 -14.14
CA GLU A 101 19.61 -5.23 -12.70
C GLU A 101 20.21 -4.12 -11.81
N GLU A 102 21.15 -3.37 -12.38
CA GLU A 102 21.83 -2.20 -11.85
C GLU A 102 20.89 -1.04 -11.50
N ILE A 103 19.81 -0.78 -12.25
CA ILE A 103 18.88 0.34 -11.92
C ILE A 103 18.04 -0.02 -10.69
N VAL A 104 17.59 -1.28 -10.60
CA VAL A 104 16.85 -1.76 -9.42
C VAL A 104 17.74 -1.73 -8.18
N LEU A 105 19.00 -2.18 -8.31
CA LEU A 105 19.99 -2.12 -7.24
C LEU A 105 20.35 -0.67 -6.88
N ALA A 106 20.45 0.24 -7.86
CA ALA A 106 20.75 1.65 -7.62
C ALA A 106 19.59 2.36 -6.91
N VAL A 107 18.33 2.08 -7.25
CA VAL A 107 17.16 2.58 -6.53
C VAL A 107 17.13 2.01 -5.10
N PHE A 108 17.46 0.73 -4.93
CA PHE A 108 17.57 0.11 -3.60
C PHE A 108 18.64 0.77 -2.74
N ILE A 109 19.86 0.93 -3.27
CA ILE A 109 20.98 1.62 -2.61
C ILE A 109 20.64 3.09 -2.35
N PHE A 110 19.91 3.75 -3.25
CA PHE A 110 19.48 5.14 -3.06
C PHE A 110 18.43 5.26 -1.94
N VAL A 111 17.42 4.41 -1.90
CA VAL A 111 16.36 4.44 -0.86
C VAL A 111 16.92 4.06 0.51
N VAL A 112 17.71 2.98 0.57
CA VAL A 112 18.38 2.55 1.81
C VAL A 112 19.46 3.56 2.21
N GLY A 113 20.23 4.06 1.25
CA GLY A 113 21.27 5.07 1.44
C GLY A 113 20.72 6.40 1.94
N LEU A 114 19.62 6.92 1.39
CA LEU A 114 18.96 8.11 1.91
C LEU A 114 18.42 7.88 3.32
N GLY A 115 17.84 6.70 3.59
CA GLY A 115 17.35 6.33 4.92
C GLY A 115 18.45 6.23 5.98
N LEU A 116 19.65 5.78 5.60
CA LEU A 116 20.81 5.65 6.48
C LEU A 116 21.62 6.94 6.62
N THR A 117 21.70 7.78 5.58
CA THR A 117 22.63 8.93 5.53
C THR A 117 22.03 10.21 6.16
N TYR A 118 20.71 10.40 6.11
CA TYR A 118 20.04 11.55 6.76
C TYR A 118 19.43 11.23 8.13
N GLY A 119 19.65 10.00 8.63
CA GLY A 119 20.14 9.76 9.98
C GLY A 119 19.31 10.27 11.17
N GLY A 120 17.99 10.08 11.16
CA GLY A 120 17.18 10.23 12.37
C GLY A 120 15.73 10.60 12.11
N ILE A 121 14.94 10.70 13.18
CA ILE A 121 13.52 11.07 13.13
C ILE A 121 13.31 12.46 12.51
N SER A 122 14.32 13.35 12.63
CA SER A 122 14.33 14.68 12.02
C SER A 122 14.31 14.65 10.47
N GLY A 123 15.09 13.75 9.86
CA GLY A 123 15.15 13.61 8.40
C GLY A 123 13.82 13.17 7.78
N ILE A 124 13.05 12.35 8.51
CA ILE A 124 11.72 11.88 8.09
C ILE A 124 10.76 13.05 7.85
N TYR A 125 10.80 14.10 8.67
CA TYR A 125 9.93 15.26 8.50
C TYR A 125 10.24 16.01 7.21
N THR A 126 11.51 16.29 6.92
CA THR A 126 11.94 16.99 5.71
C THR A 126 11.57 16.22 4.44
N THR A 127 11.79 14.90 4.42
CA THR A 127 11.40 14.07 3.27
C THR A 127 9.88 14.01 3.11
N THR A 128 9.13 14.01 4.22
CA THR A 128 7.65 14.03 4.19
C THR A 128 7.11 15.30 3.53
N TYR A 129 7.64 16.48 3.86
CA TYR A 129 7.21 17.74 3.23
C TYR A 129 7.46 17.77 1.73
N ILE A 130 8.61 17.23 1.29
CA ILE A 130 8.96 17.14 -0.13
C ILE A 130 7.99 16.21 -0.86
N TYR A 131 7.66 15.04 -0.30
CA TYR A 131 6.71 14.12 -0.92
C TYR A 131 5.28 14.68 -0.99
N VAL A 132 4.81 15.35 0.07
CA VAL A 132 3.49 16.00 0.07
C VAL A 132 3.44 17.13 -0.96
N GLY A 133 4.49 17.96 -1.05
CA GLY A 133 4.59 19.03 -2.03
C GLY A 133 4.62 18.52 -3.48
N PHE A 134 5.41 17.48 -3.76
CA PHE A 134 5.43 16.83 -5.06
C PHE A 134 4.08 16.22 -5.43
N TYR A 135 3.38 15.62 -4.48
CA TYR A 135 2.06 15.06 -4.71
C TYR A 135 0.99 16.14 -5.01
N LEU A 136 0.98 17.24 -4.25
CA LEU A 136 0.07 18.36 -4.52
C LEU A 136 0.32 18.91 -5.93
N TRP A 137 1.58 19.05 -6.31
CA TRP A 137 1.96 19.43 -7.68
C TRP A 137 1.51 18.40 -8.72
N PHE A 138 1.71 17.10 -8.48
CA PHE A 138 1.32 16.01 -9.38
C PHE A 138 -0.20 15.92 -9.59
N THR A 139 -0.99 16.05 -8.51
CA THR A 139 -2.46 16.07 -8.58
C THR A 139 -3.01 17.32 -9.27
N LEU A 140 -2.37 18.47 -9.10
CA LEU A 140 -2.75 19.69 -9.82
C LEU A 140 -2.47 19.58 -11.32
N ILE A 141 -1.43 18.85 -11.74
CA ILE A 141 -1.09 18.63 -13.16
C ILE A 141 -1.96 17.55 -13.79
N LEU A 142 -2.16 16.40 -13.12
CA LEU A 142 -3.01 15.31 -13.63
C LEU A 142 -4.51 15.55 -13.44
N GLY A 143 -4.92 16.59 -12.73
CA GLY A 143 -6.30 17.09 -12.73
C GLY A 143 -6.82 17.56 -14.10
N CYS A 144 -6.03 17.37 -15.18
CA CYS A 144 -6.42 17.70 -16.53
C CYS A 144 -7.36 16.65 -17.15
N SER A 145 -8.63 17.06 -17.25
CA SER A 145 -9.73 16.52 -18.07
C SER A 145 -10.33 15.15 -17.67
N PHE A 146 -11.20 15.18 -16.67
CA PHE A 146 -12.11 14.07 -16.34
C PHE A 146 -13.27 13.91 -17.34
N GLU A 147 -13.55 14.89 -18.21
CA GLU A 147 -14.71 14.84 -19.12
C GLU A 147 -14.64 13.63 -20.05
N ASN A 148 -13.50 13.43 -20.72
CA ASN A 148 -13.34 12.28 -21.62
C ASN A 148 -13.33 10.95 -20.84
N ILE A 149 -12.74 10.91 -19.65
CA ILE A 149 -12.69 9.69 -18.82
C ILE A 149 -14.09 9.30 -18.33
N TYR A 150 -14.93 10.27 -17.96
CA TYR A 150 -16.29 10.04 -17.51
C TYR A 150 -17.11 9.29 -18.56
N ASP A 151 -17.07 9.77 -19.82
CA ASP A 151 -17.84 9.18 -20.91
C ASP A 151 -17.39 7.76 -21.23
N LEU A 152 -16.07 7.51 -21.27
CA LEU A 152 -15.52 6.16 -21.45
C LEU A 152 -15.98 5.22 -20.32
N ILE A 153 -15.93 5.67 -19.06
CA ILE A 153 -16.26 4.81 -17.92
C ILE A 153 -17.76 4.58 -17.78
N ASN A 154 -18.58 5.57 -18.11
CA ASN A 154 -20.03 5.46 -18.07
C ASN A 154 -20.55 4.41 -19.08
N CYS A 155 -19.81 4.16 -20.16
CA CYS A 155 -20.11 3.11 -21.13
C CYS A 155 -19.68 1.71 -20.68
N GLN A 156 -18.92 1.56 -19.58
CA GLN A 156 -18.49 0.25 -19.07
C GLN A 156 -19.51 -0.39 -18.15
N ILE A 157 -19.58 -1.72 -18.22
CA ILE A 157 -20.30 -2.53 -17.25
C ILE A 157 -19.40 -2.71 -16.02
N GLY A 158 -19.80 -2.07 -14.94
CA GLY A 158 -19.20 -2.18 -13.62
C GLY A 158 -19.43 -3.54 -12.94
N PRO A 159 -18.71 -3.77 -11.82
CA PRO A 159 -18.68 -5.05 -11.13
C PRO A 159 -20.05 -5.44 -10.57
N VAL A 160 -20.26 -6.76 -10.45
CA VAL A 160 -21.49 -7.33 -9.90
C VAL A 160 -21.63 -6.91 -8.43
N GLY A 161 -22.77 -6.30 -8.08
CA GLY A 161 -23.03 -5.79 -6.73
C GLY A 161 -22.92 -4.26 -6.59
N ASN A 162 -22.47 -3.56 -7.64
CA ASN A 162 -22.61 -2.12 -7.76
C ASN A 162 -24.02 -1.74 -8.22
N TYR A 163 -24.58 -0.65 -7.68
CA TYR A 163 -25.85 -0.11 -8.15
C TYR A 163 -25.77 0.24 -9.65
N ASN A 164 -26.75 -0.22 -10.42
CA ASN A 164 -26.80 -0.13 -11.89
C ASN A 164 -25.55 -0.66 -12.61
N ARG A 165 -24.73 -1.51 -11.97
CA ARG A 165 -23.43 -1.94 -12.50
C ARG A 165 -22.60 -0.76 -13.00
N SER A 166 -22.55 0.33 -12.24
CA SER A 166 -21.73 1.50 -12.58
C SER A 166 -20.44 1.51 -11.78
N PHE A 167 -19.32 1.91 -12.40
CA PHE A 167 -18.06 2.22 -11.69
C PHE A 167 -18.13 3.55 -10.92
N LEU A 168 -19.12 4.40 -11.21
CA LEU A 168 -19.27 5.73 -10.61
C LEU A 168 -20.24 5.74 -9.43
N THR A 169 -20.65 4.58 -8.93
CA THR A 169 -21.51 4.49 -7.76
C THR A 169 -20.70 4.35 -6.48
N PHE A 170 -21.14 5.06 -5.43
CA PHE A 170 -20.71 4.77 -4.06
C PHE A 170 -21.40 3.54 -3.47
N ARG A 171 -22.52 3.10 -4.06
CA ARG A 171 -23.30 1.97 -3.57
C ARG A 171 -22.75 0.65 -4.12
N SER A 172 -21.68 0.17 -3.49
CA SER A 172 -21.06 -1.13 -3.77
C SER A 172 -21.05 -2.01 -2.52
N ARG A 173 -21.66 -3.21 -2.61
CA ARG A 173 -21.62 -4.18 -1.49
C ARG A 173 -20.23 -4.77 -1.29
N ALA A 174 -19.55 -5.10 -2.40
CA ALA A 174 -18.23 -5.71 -2.35
C ALA A 174 -17.19 -4.75 -1.73
N SER A 175 -17.22 -3.48 -2.13
CA SER A 175 -16.35 -2.46 -1.54
C SER A 175 -16.65 -2.22 -0.05
N ALA A 176 -17.92 -2.21 0.35
CA ALA A 176 -18.27 -2.05 1.76
C ALA A 176 -17.74 -3.21 2.63
N LEU A 177 -17.76 -4.45 2.13
CA LEU A 177 -17.20 -5.60 2.85
C LEU A 177 -15.67 -5.55 2.93
N SER A 178 -15.00 -5.27 1.80
CA SER A 178 -13.53 -5.16 1.78
C SER A 178 -13.03 -4.05 2.72
N THR A 179 -13.81 -2.99 2.88
CA THR A 179 -13.51 -1.89 3.79
C THR A 179 -13.46 -2.30 5.26
N ILE A 180 -14.31 -3.25 5.67
CA ILE A 180 -14.30 -3.75 7.06
C ILE A 180 -13.01 -4.53 7.31
N GLU A 181 -12.59 -5.35 6.35
CA GLU A 181 -11.33 -6.10 6.41
C GLU A 181 -10.12 -5.16 6.39
N ASP A 182 -10.12 -4.18 5.48
CA ASP A 182 -9.08 -3.15 5.38
C ASP A 182 -8.98 -2.33 6.66
N PHE A 183 -10.11 -1.97 7.27
CA PHE A 183 -10.12 -1.26 8.55
C PHE A 183 -9.50 -2.10 9.67
N GLY A 184 -9.84 -3.38 9.76
CA GLY A 184 -9.24 -4.30 10.73
C GLY A 184 -7.72 -4.42 10.53
N MET A 185 -7.28 -4.58 9.28
CA MET A 185 -5.85 -4.61 8.95
C MET A 185 -5.15 -3.28 9.28
N SER A 186 -5.73 -2.14 8.88
CA SER A 186 -5.18 -0.81 9.17
C SER A 186 -5.06 -0.55 10.67
N LEU A 187 -6.01 -1.00 11.49
CA LEU A 187 -5.90 -0.93 12.95
C LEU A 187 -4.71 -1.74 13.47
N VAL A 188 -4.56 -2.99 13.03
CA VAL A 188 -3.43 -3.83 13.45
C VAL A 188 -2.11 -3.19 13.05
N TYR A 189 -1.98 -2.73 11.81
CA TYR A 189 -0.77 -2.06 11.34
C TYR A 189 -0.48 -0.78 12.13
N THR A 190 -1.47 0.08 12.37
CA THR A 190 -1.23 1.34 13.10
C THR A 190 -0.87 1.12 14.56
N VAL A 191 -1.50 0.15 15.24
CA VAL A 191 -1.27 -0.09 16.68
C VAL A 191 -0.04 -0.94 16.93
N MET A 192 0.32 -1.89 16.05
CA MET A 192 1.46 -2.79 16.27
C MET A 192 2.78 -2.28 15.67
N ASP A 193 2.75 -1.21 14.89
CA ASP A 193 3.94 -0.64 14.25
C ASP A 193 4.66 0.35 15.18
N GLN A 194 5.86 -0.05 15.60
CA GLN A 194 6.72 0.73 16.50
C GLN A 194 7.11 2.09 15.92
N SER A 195 7.17 2.27 14.59
CA SER A 195 7.54 3.55 13.97
C SER A 195 6.50 4.65 14.23
N TYR A 196 5.20 4.32 14.22
CA TYR A 196 4.14 5.27 14.61
C TYR A 196 4.31 5.70 16.06
N TRP A 197 4.52 4.75 16.96
CA TRP A 197 4.72 5.05 18.37
C TRP A 197 5.96 5.90 18.62
N GLN A 198 7.06 5.67 17.90
CA GLN A 198 8.25 6.52 18.00
C GLN A 198 7.96 7.97 17.64
N ALA A 199 7.23 8.22 16.54
CA ALA A 199 6.82 9.58 16.18
C ALA A 199 5.93 10.21 17.27
N ILE A 200 4.98 9.44 17.80
CA ILE A 200 4.09 9.86 18.87
C ILE A 200 4.86 10.22 20.16
N PHE A 201 5.81 9.40 20.59
CA PHE A 201 6.60 9.66 21.80
C PHE A 201 7.50 10.91 21.66
N ASN A 202 7.88 11.29 20.44
CA ASN A 202 8.68 12.48 20.17
C ASN A 202 7.85 13.75 19.95
N SER A 203 6.53 13.61 19.81
CA SER A 203 5.62 14.76 19.74
C SER A 203 5.31 15.33 21.12
N ASP A 204 4.93 16.61 21.18
CA ASP A 204 4.54 17.25 22.43
C ASP A 204 3.39 16.50 23.13
N PRO A 205 3.39 16.43 24.47
CA PRO A 205 2.36 15.69 25.21
C PRO A 205 0.95 16.23 25.00
N GLU A 206 0.81 17.56 24.90
CA GLU A 206 -0.48 18.26 24.82
C GLU A 206 -1.13 18.18 23.42
N SER A 207 -0.32 18.14 22.36
CA SER A 207 -0.79 18.16 20.97
C SER A 207 -0.85 16.78 20.31
N GLY A 208 -0.26 15.75 20.93
CA GLY A 208 -0.09 14.42 20.33
C GLY A 208 -1.38 13.71 19.90
N GLY A 209 -2.50 13.97 20.56
CA GLY A 209 -3.80 13.44 20.14
C GLY A 209 -4.39 14.19 18.94
N PHE A 210 -4.31 15.52 18.95
CA PHE A 210 -4.80 16.37 17.87
C PHE A 210 -3.99 16.21 16.58
N SER A 211 -2.68 15.99 16.68
CA SER A 211 -1.82 15.75 15.52
C SER A 211 -2.21 14.48 14.76
N LEU A 212 -2.66 13.43 15.45
CA LEU A 212 -3.17 12.21 14.82
C LEU A 212 -4.51 12.41 14.12
N LEU A 213 -5.42 13.19 14.72
CA LEU A 213 -6.69 13.54 14.06
C LEU A 213 -6.46 14.41 12.82
N ALA A 214 -5.58 15.40 12.91
CA ALA A 214 -5.18 16.23 11.77
C ALA A 214 -4.49 15.37 10.69
N ALA A 215 -3.62 14.45 11.07
CA ALA A 215 -2.99 13.50 10.15
C ALA A 215 -4.04 12.62 9.45
N ALA A 216 -5.07 12.13 10.16
CA ALA A 216 -6.16 11.35 9.57
C ALA A 216 -6.96 12.16 8.53
N LEU A 217 -7.25 13.43 8.84
CA LEU A 217 -7.96 14.33 7.94
C LEU A 217 -7.17 14.64 6.66
N ILE A 218 -5.85 14.83 6.77
CA ILE A 218 -4.98 15.07 5.61
C ILE A 218 -4.74 13.78 4.84
N TRP A 219 -4.63 12.65 5.54
CA TRP A 219 -4.40 11.35 4.92
C TRP A 219 -5.58 10.93 4.07
N PHE A 220 -6.83 11.09 4.52
CA PHE A 220 -8.02 10.61 3.80
C PHE A 220 -8.10 11.03 2.30
N PRO A 221 -8.10 12.34 1.96
CA PRO A 221 -8.31 12.78 0.59
C PRO A 221 -7.17 12.34 -0.34
N MET A 222 -5.97 12.10 0.18
CA MET A 222 -4.78 11.82 -0.62
C MET A 222 -4.90 10.46 -1.36
N PRO A 223 -4.98 9.28 -0.69
CA PRO A 223 -5.22 8.03 -1.40
C PRO A 223 -6.58 7.96 -2.10
N ALA A 224 -7.61 8.65 -1.59
CA ALA A 224 -8.93 8.65 -2.21
C ALA A 224 -8.90 9.29 -3.61
N VAL A 225 -8.34 10.48 -3.74
CA VAL A 225 -8.25 11.21 -5.02
C VAL A 225 -7.27 10.51 -5.96
N PHE A 226 -6.07 10.17 -5.48
CA PHE A 226 -5.07 9.47 -6.30
C PHE A 226 -5.59 8.14 -6.82
N GLY A 227 -6.15 7.32 -5.91
CA GLY A 227 -6.67 6.00 -6.26
C GLY A 227 -7.86 6.07 -7.21
N THR A 228 -8.70 7.10 -7.07
CA THR A 228 -9.79 7.34 -8.01
C THR A 228 -9.24 7.71 -9.39
N ALA A 229 -8.34 8.69 -9.47
CA ALA A 229 -7.77 9.14 -10.74
C ALA A 229 -7.00 8.02 -11.47
N CYS A 230 -6.07 7.35 -10.78
CA CYS A 230 -5.27 6.28 -11.37
C CYS A 230 -6.09 5.04 -11.71
N GLY A 231 -7.04 4.64 -10.86
CA GLY A 231 -7.87 3.47 -11.12
C GLY A 231 -8.86 3.69 -12.26
N LEU A 232 -9.53 4.86 -12.31
CA LEU A 232 -10.39 5.22 -13.44
C LEU A 232 -9.60 5.40 -14.73
N GLY A 233 -8.42 6.02 -14.67
CA GLY A 233 -7.51 6.15 -15.81
C GLY A 233 -7.08 4.78 -16.37
N TYR A 234 -6.75 3.83 -15.48
CA TYR A 234 -6.46 2.45 -15.87
C TYR A 234 -7.65 1.79 -16.60
N LEU A 235 -8.87 1.95 -16.07
CA LEU A 235 -10.09 1.41 -16.69
C LEU A 235 -10.37 2.01 -18.07
N ALA A 236 -10.16 3.33 -18.22
CA ALA A 236 -10.33 4.04 -19.48
C ALA A 236 -9.27 3.63 -20.52
N LEU A 237 -8.01 3.49 -20.11
CA LEU A 237 -6.93 3.00 -20.99
C LEU A 237 -7.19 1.55 -21.44
N ASN A 238 -7.63 0.69 -20.54
CA ASN A 238 -7.99 -0.69 -20.90
C ASN A 238 -9.10 -0.72 -21.96
N MET A 239 -10.09 0.19 -21.88
CA MET A 239 -11.09 0.31 -22.93
C MET A 239 -10.48 0.79 -24.25
N ALA A 240 -9.69 1.87 -24.21
CA ALA A 240 -9.13 2.49 -25.41
C ALA A 240 -8.19 1.54 -26.18
N TYR A 241 -7.44 0.70 -25.45
CA TYR A 241 -6.47 -0.25 -26.03
C TYR A 241 -6.99 -1.69 -26.10
N GLY A 242 -8.25 -1.96 -25.74
CA GLY A 242 -8.85 -3.30 -25.79
C GLY A 242 -8.19 -4.33 -24.88
N MET A 243 -7.52 -3.90 -23.80
CA MET A 243 -6.85 -4.80 -22.86
C MET A 243 -7.88 -5.41 -21.89
N VAL A 244 -7.88 -6.75 -21.79
CA VAL A 244 -8.76 -7.51 -20.89
C VAL A 244 -8.40 -7.18 -19.45
N GLN A 245 -9.37 -6.67 -18.67
CA GLN A 245 -9.24 -6.60 -17.21
C GLN A 245 -8.94 -8.00 -16.70
N LEU A 246 -7.88 -8.18 -15.89
CA LEU A 246 -7.67 -9.47 -15.23
C LEU A 246 -8.94 -9.81 -14.43
N SER A 247 -9.58 -10.94 -14.77
CA SER A 247 -10.76 -11.41 -14.07
C SER A 247 -10.43 -11.66 -12.58
N PRO A 248 -11.38 -11.46 -11.65
CA PRO A 248 -11.17 -11.81 -10.23
C PRO A 248 -10.79 -13.29 -10.05
N ASP A 249 -11.26 -14.15 -10.96
CA ASP A 249 -10.91 -15.56 -10.98
C ASP A 249 -9.46 -15.78 -11.44
N MET A 250 -8.97 -14.93 -12.34
CA MET A 250 -7.57 -14.95 -12.79
C MET A 250 -6.62 -14.42 -11.71
N GLU A 251 -7.03 -13.44 -10.90
CA GLU A 251 -6.21 -12.97 -9.78
C GLU A 251 -6.17 -13.99 -8.61
N LYS A 252 -7.29 -14.68 -8.34
CA LYS A 252 -7.36 -15.78 -7.37
C LYS A 252 -6.57 -17.01 -7.79
N MET A 253 -6.65 -17.40 -9.06
CA MET A 253 -5.84 -18.52 -9.60
C MET A 253 -4.33 -18.23 -9.52
N GLY A 254 -3.90 -16.96 -9.65
CA GLY A 254 -2.51 -16.56 -9.43
C GLY A 254 -2.06 -16.55 -7.96
N ALA A 255 -3.00 -16.37 -7.02
CA ALA A 255 -2.72 -16.39 -5.57
C ALA A 255 -2.68 -17.82 -5.00
N ASP A 256 -3.50 -18.74 -5.50
CA ASP A 256 -3.56 -20.14 -5.02
C ASP A 256 -2.43 -21.03 -5.57
N TYR A 257 -1.80 -20.67 -6.69
CA TYR A 257 -0.69 -21.43 -7.30
C TYR A 257 0.65 -20.68 -7.34
N GLY A 258 0.76 -19.51 -6.70
CA GLY A 258 2.03 -18.79 -6.58
C GLY A 258 2.65 -18.29 -7.90
N PHE A 259 1.88 -18.14 -8.99
CA PHE A 259 2.33 -17.43 -10.19
C PHE A 259 1.19 -16.97 -11.09
N SER A 260 1.40 -15.80 -11.70
CA SER A 260 0.51 -14.93 -12.48
C SER A 260 -0.11 -15.54 -13.74
N LEU A 261 -1.29 -15.05 -14.15
CA LEU A 261 -1.87 -15.30 -15.48
C LEU A 261 -1.33 -14.28 -16.49
N ASP A 262 -0.37 -14.69 -17.34
CA ASP A 262 -0.46 -15.34 -18.67
C ASP A 262 -0.59 -14.25 -19.75
N ILE A 263 0.02 -14.36 -20.92
CA ILE A 263 -0.55 -15.15 -22.01
C ILE A 263 0.52 -15.33 -23.10
N GLN A 264 0.92 -16.58 -23.34
CA GLN A 264 1.71 -17.12 -24.46
C GLN A 264 3.12 -16.52 -24.78
N GLN A 265 3.34 -15.21 -24.69
CA GLN A 265 4.54 -14.55 -25.19
C GLN A 265 5.75 -14.63 -24.24
N VAL A 266 5.50 -14.80 -22.94
CA VAL A 266 6.54 -15.03 -21.92
C VAL A 266 7.00 -16.50 -21.91
N ARG A 267 6.17 -17.43 -22.40
CA ARG A 267 6.47 -18.86 -22.45
C ARG A 267 7.63 -19.17 -23.40
N ASP A 268 7.72 -18.49 -24.54
CA ASP A 268 8.76 -18.75 -25.54
C ASP A 268 10.14 -18.19 -25.12
N MET A 269 10.19 -17.15 -24.28
CA MET A 269 11.45 -16.62 -23.75
C MET A 269 12.07 -17.50 -22.64
N TYR A 270 11.25 -18.15 -21.81
CA TYR A 270 11.75 -18.95 -20.69
C TYR A 270 12.20 -20.38 -21.06
N VAL A 271 11.65 -20.98 -22.13
CA VAL A 271 12.06 -22.33 -22.55
C VAL A 271 13.50 -22.35 -23.08
N THR A 272 13.99 -21.23 -23.60
CA THR A 272 15.37 -21.12 -24.12
C THR A 272 16.41 -21.00 -23.01
N SER A 273 16.05 -20.48 -21.83
CA SER A 273 16.97 -20.30 -20.68
C SER A 273 16.99 -21.51 -19.73
N LEU A 274 15.96 -22.35 -19.72
CA LEU A 274 15.91 -23.57 -18.89
C LEU A 274 16.69 -24.77 -19.49
N ASN A 275 17.09 -24.72 -20.75
CA ASN A 275 18.00 -25.72 -21.35
C ASN A 275 19.48 -25.52 -20.99
N ILE A 276 19.85 -24.45 -20.27
CA ILE A 276 21.22 -24.18 -19.85
C ILE A 276 21.51 -24.72 -18.43
N PHE A 277 20.47 -24.97 -17.62
CA PHE A 277 20.62 -25.46 -16.24
C PHE A 277 20.27 -26.94 -16.04
N TYR A 278 19.78 -27.64 -17.06
CA TYR A 278 19.44 -29.08 -16.97
C TYR A 278 20.54 -30.05 -17.46
N TRP A 279 21.76 -29.55 -17.76
CA TRP A 279 22.89 -30.37 -18.24
C TRP A 279 24.14 -30.37 -17.35
N SER A 280 24.01 -30.07 -16.05
CA SER A 280 25.16 -30.12 -15.12
C SER A 280 24.90 -30.86 -13.79
N ALA A 281 23.79 -31.59 -13.64
CA ALA A 281 23.48 -32.32 -12.42
C ALA A 281 23.21 -33.83 -12.58
N VAL A 282 23.53 -34.44 -13.73
CA VAL A 282 23.63 -35.90 -13.87
C VAL A 282 24.75 -36.30 -14.83
N GLY A 283 25.83 -36.83 -14.27
CA GLY A 283 26.77 -37.73 -14.95
C GLY A 283 27.58 -38.46 -13.89
N PRO A 284 28.14 -39.67 -14.12
CA PRO A 284 27.95 -40.62 -15.23
C PRO A 284 27.42 -41.98 -14.71
N ASN A 285 26.38 -42.53 -15.36
CA ASN A 285 26.11 -43.97 -15.41
C ASN A 285 25.19 -44.24 -16.62
N ALA A 286 25.72 -43.85 -17.78
CA ALA A 286 25.51 -44.38 -19.12
C ALA A 286 26.39 -43.53 -20.05
#